data_AF-A0AA36HSQ4-F1
#
_entry.id   AF-A0AA36HSQ4-F1
#
_cell.length_a   1.000
_cell.length_b   1.000
_cell.length_c   1.000
_cell.angle_alpha   90.00
_cell.angle_beta   90.00
_cell.angle_gamma   90.00
#
_symmetry.space_group_name_H-M   'P 1'
#
loop_
_entity.id
_entity.type
_entity.pdbx_description
1 polymer ?
#
loop_
_entity_poly.entity_id
_entity_poly.type
_entity_poly.pdbx_seq_one_letter_code
_entity_poly.pdbx_strand_id
1 'polypeptide(L)'
;MQPRLQWLPELGLCVRRFGAGAIAMKVGKCKGLTFEECLAKQPRYCNWLLQRKTMGPEYDDFLKFLRGRAQATPKASEPLREERAPKYDQGKDADDADEPVGFGKHAELTYAEVVRVQPQYCSWAKGKYEEMQAKEPGQMSPAFKAFGEYLQGVDLPTSSKRFGKSQDCERTDRYPERGAPRSSLASDQKLASGGWQVSFGKHLGITFDEVYRKDPQFCEFVVNAVLNDDQKVNPGMLALAVYVQHKVLEQHASE
;
A
#
# COMPACT_ATOMS: atom_id res chain seq x y z
N MET A 1 49.43 -14.05 11.89
CA MET A 1 49.39 -13.01 10.82
C MET A 1 47.95 -12.83 10.39
N GLN A 2 47.30 -11.75 10.83
CA GLN A 2 45.93 -11.40 10.46
C GLN A 2 45.96 -10.04 9.74
N PRO A 3 45.22 -9.83 8.63
CA PRO A 3 45.08 -8.51 8.05
C PRO A 3 43.93 -7.76 8.73
N ARG A 4 44.30 -6.62 9.33
CA ARG A 4 43.44 -5.64 9.98
C ARG A 4 42.87 -4.71 8.90
N LEU A 5 41.64 -4.96 8.44
CA LEU A 5 40.91 -4.04 7.57
C LEU A 5 40.45 -2.83 8.37
N GLN A 6 41.23 -1.74 8.27
CA GLN A 6 40.87 -0.42 8.74
C GLN A 6 40.05 0.27 7.63
N TRP A 7 38.80 0.62 7.93
CA TRP A 7 38.02 1.53 7.10
C TRP A 7 38.21 2.95 7.65
N LEU A 8 38.86 3.82 6.86
CA LEU A 8 38.91 5.27 7.07
C LEU A 8 37.65 5.91 6.47
N PRO A 9 36.98 6.85 7.16
CA PRO A 9 35.95 7.68 6.53
C PRO A 9 36.62 8.88 5.83
N GLU A 10 36.51 8.94 4.51
CA GLU A 10 36.90 10.13 3.74
C GLU A 10 35.91 11.27 3.98
N LEU A 11 36.49 12.41 4.35
CA LEU A 11 35.83 13.69 4.52
C LEU A 11 35.46 14.29 3.16
N GLY A 12 34.21 14.05 2.74
CA GLY A 12 33.57 14.81 1.68
C GLY A 12 32.99 16.12 2.21
N LEU A 13 33.66 17.24 1.92
CA LEU A 13 33.19 18.61 2.08
C LEU A 13 31.75 18.79 1.57
N CYS A 14 30.77 18.87 2.48
CA CYS A 14 29.44 19.41 2.15
C CYS A 14 29.38 20.89 2.52
N VAL A 15 29.47 21.74 1.50
CA VAL A 15 29.19 23.18 1.57
C VAL A 15 27.81 23.37 2.21
N ARG A 16 27.78 23.97 3.40
CA ARG A 16 26.55 24.30 4.12
C ARG A 16 25.81 25.43 3.38
N ARG A 17 24.94 25.06 2.45
CA ARG A 17 23.82 25.91 2.03
C ARG A 17 22.70 25.66 3.04
N PHE A 18 22.47 26.62 3.95
CA PHE A 18 21.25 26.67 4.76
C PHE A 18 20.07 27.02 3.85
N GLY A 19 19.66 26.05 3.01
CA GLY A 19 18.39 26.07 2.32
C GLY A 19 17.35 25.38 3.19
N ALA A 20 16.13 25.92 3.24
CA ALA A 20 14.97 25.37 3.96
C ALA A 20 14.51 23.96 3.48
N GLY A 21 15.37 23.21 2.78
CA GLY A 21 15.09 21.90 2.20
C GLY A 21 15.59 20.70 3.03
N ALA A 22 16.15 20.89 4.23
CA ALA A 22 16.74 19.78 5.00
C ALA A 22 15.77 19.03 5.91
N ILE A 23 14.51 19.46 6.02
CA ILE A 23 13.55 18.76 6.90
C ILE A 23 13.03 17.53 6.16
N ALA A 24 13.47 16.36 6.63
CA ALA A 24 12.97 15.07 6.17
C ALA A 24 11.64 14.75 6.85
N MET A 25 10.69 14.20 6.10
CA MET A 25 9.43 13.71 6.66
C MET A 25 9.70 12.52 7.60
N LYS A 26 9.13 12.57 8.81
CA LYS A 26 9.28 11.51 9.82
C LYS A 26 8.26 10.38 9.66
N VAL A 27 7.18 10.64 8.92
CA VAL A 27 6.02 9.75 8.82
C VAL A 27 5.48 9.64 7.39
N GLY A 28 4.62 8.67 7.17
CA GLY A 28 3.84 8.53 5.94
C GLY A 28 4.63 8.01 4.73
N LYS A 29 4.01 8.09 3.55
CA LYS A 29 4.53 7.54 2.28
C LYS A 29 5.83 8.18 1.81
N CYS A 30 6.13 9.39 2.30
CA CYS A 30 7.36 10.12 1.99
C CYS A 30 8.39 10.07 3.14
N LYS A 31 8.28 9.13 4.10
CA LYS A 31 9.23 9.03 5.22
C LYS A 31 10.67 8.93 4.72
N GLY A 32 11.54 9.78 5.27
CA GLY A 32 12.96 9.87 4.91
C GLY A 32 13.26 10.73 3.68
N LEU A 33 12.25 11.19 2.93
CA LEU A 33 12.44 12.18 1.88
C LEU A 33 12.36 13.60 2.47
N THR A 34 13.14 14.51 1.93
CA THR A 34 12.97 15.94 2.20
C THR A 34 11.65 16.45 1.63
N PHE A 35 11.18 17.60 2.13
CA PHE A 35 9.95 18.21 1.63
C PHE A 35 10.00 18.50 0.12
N GLU A 36 11.16 18.92 -0.38
CA GLU A 36 11.36 19.21 -1.80
C GLU A 36 11.41 17.93 -2.64
N GLU A 37 12.10 16.88 -2.17
CA GLU A 37 12.12 15.59 -2.85
C GLU A 37 10.74 14.92 -2.88
N CYS A 38 9.96 15.01 -1.78
CA CYS A 38 8.60 14.48 -1.75
C CYS A 38 7.70 15.22 -2.76
N LEU A 39 7.81 16.55 -2.86
CA LEU A 39 7.07 17.35 -3.83
C LEU A 39 7.46 16.99 -5.28
N ALA A 40 8.75 16.83 -5.55
CA ALA A 40 9.25 16.47 -6.88
C ALA A 40 8.87 15.04 -7.29
N LYS A 41 8.96 14.07 -6.38
CA LYS A 41 8.67 12.65 -6.66
C LYS A 41 7.18 12.33 -6.63
N GLN A 42 6.39 13.01 -5.79
CA GLN A 42 4.98 12.66 -5.55
C GLN A 42 4.07 13.91 -5.51
N PRO A 43 3.98 14.69 -6.61
CA PRO A 43 3.18 15.92 -6.64
C PRO A 43 1.69 15.68 -6.32
N ARG A 44 1.14 14.53 -6.70
CA ARG A 44 -0.25 14.14 -6.40
C ARG A 44 -0.51 13.91 -4.92
N TYR A 45 0.46 13.32 -4.21
CA TYR A 45 0.36 13.14 -2.75
C TYR A 45 0.34 14.49 -2.04
N CYS A 46 1.18 15.43 -2.48
CA CYS A 46 1.20 16.79 -1.95
C CYS A 46 -0.11 17.54 -2.19
N ASN A 47 -0.69 17.41 -3.40
CA ASN A 47 -1.98 18.04 -3.72
C ASN A 47 -3.13 17.45 -2.88
N TRP A 48 -3.17 16.11 -2.75
CA TRP A 48 -4.11 15.44 -1.86
C TRP A 48 -3.97 15.88 -0.40
N LEU A 49 -2.74 16.08 0.07
CA LEU A 49 -2.48 16.57 1.43
C LEU A 49 -3.06 17.97 1.65
N LEU A 50 -2.95 18.85 0.65
CA LEU A 50 -3.48 20.21 0.71
C LEU A 50 -5.01 20.27 0.78
N GLN A 51 -5.71 19.27 0.24
CA GLN A 51 -7.17 19.20 0.27
C GLN A 51 -7.74 18.73 1.61
N ARG A 52 -6.89 18.15 2.48
CA ARG A 52 -7.34 17.67 3.80
C ARG A 52 -7.37 18.78 4.83
N LYS A 53 -8.46 18.83 5.61
CA LYS A 53 -8.70 19.84 6.65
C LYS A 53 -8.01 19.51 7.97
N THR A 54 -7.83 18.22 8.28
CA THR A 54 -7.19 17.73 9.50
C THR A 54 -6.17 16.64 9.15
N MET A 55 -4.94 16.84 9.60
CA MET A 55 -3.85 15.85 9.59
C MET A 55 -3.19 15.90 10.98
N GLY A 56 -2.43 14.87 11.33
CA GLY A 56 -1.70 14.86 12.60
C GLY A 56 -0.62 15.97 12.65
N PRO A 57 -0.21 16.38 13.86
CA PRO A 57 0.76 17.47 14.06
C PRO A 57 2.10 17.22 13.36
N GLU A 58 2.43 15.96 13.08
CA GLU A 58 3.63 15.57 12.33
C GLU A 58 3.65 16.04 10.87
N TYR A 59 2.52 16.50 10.32
CA TYR A 59 2.42 17.06 8.96
C TYR A 59 2.43 18.60 8.93
N ASP A 60 2.41 19.28 10.08
CA ASP A 60 2.23 20.73 10.14
C ASP A 60 3.36 21.49 9.44
N ASP A 61 4.61 21.10 9.67
CA ASP A 61 5.77 21.69 9.00
C ASP A 61 5.72 21.51 7.48
N PHE A 62 5.27 20.34 7.03
CA PHE A 62 5.17 20.02 5.60
C PHE A 62 4.01 20.76 4.93
N LEU A 63 2.85 20.83 5.59
CA LEU A 63 1.70 21.62 5.12
C LEU A 63 2.02 23.10 5.05
N LYS A 64 2.75 23.63 6.05
CA LYS A 64 3.24 25.01 6.04
C LYS A 64 4.18 25.27 4.87
N PHE A 65 5.10 24.35 4.58
CA PHE A 65 5.97 24.40 3.40
C PHE A 65 5.17 24.42 2.08
N LEU A 66 4.22 23.50 1.91
CA LEU A 66 3.40 23.41 0.69
C LEU A 66 2.55 24.67 0.47
N ARG A 67 1.91 25.18 1.52
CA ARG A 67 1.12 26.44 1.45
C ARG A 67 2.02 27.64 1.16
N GLY A 68 3.22 27.69 1.73
CA GLY A 68 4.20 28.73 1.46
C GLY A 68 4.59 28.79 -0.01
N ARG A 69 4.89 27.64 -0.65
CA ARG A 69 5.21 27.60 -2.10
C ARG A 69 4.03 27.95 -2.98
N ALA A 70 2.82 27.50 -2.66
CA ALA A 70 1.62 27.83 -3.44
C ALA A 70 1.33 29.34 -3.48
N GLN A 71 1.75 30.08 -2.45
CA GLN A 71 1.63 31.54 -2.40
C GLN A 71 2.84 32.25 -3.01
N ALA A 72 4.02 31.64 -2.92
CA ALA A 72 5.28 32.19 -3.39
C ALA A 72 5.54 32.00 -4.89
N THR A 73 4.67 31.32 -5.64
CA THR A 73 4.67 31.43 -7.10
C THR A 73 4.05 32.79 -7.45
N PRO A 74 4.85 33.82 -7.78
CA PRO A 74 4.30 35.08 -8.25
C PRO A 74 3.42 34.78 -9.47
N LYS A 75 2.22 35.36 -9.49
CA LYS A 75 1.32 35.43 -10.65
C LYS A 75 1.98 36.25 -11.77
N ALA A 76 3.10 35.78 -12.30
CA ALA A 76 3.92 36.46 -13.29
C ALA A 76 4.05 35.60 -14.55
N SER A 77 2.94 35.52 -15.28
CA SER A 77 2.89 35.72 -16.74
C SER A 77 1.45 35.46 -17.20
N GLU A 78 0.77 36.58 -17.38
CA GLU A 78 -0.38 36.77 -18.25
C GLU A 78 -0.17 36.05 -19.59
N PRO A 79 -1.04 35.11 -20.00
CA PRO A 79 -0.98 34.55 -21.34
C PRO A 79 -1.48 35.61 -22.31
N LEU A 80 -0.56 36.08 -23.15
CA LEU A 80 -0.85 36.74 -24.42
C LEU A 80 -1.92 35.94 -25.17
N ARG A 81 -3.11 36.55 -25.23
CA ARG A 81 -4.10 36.53 -26.30
C ARG A 81 -3.98 35.40 -27.35
N GLU A 82 -5.05 34.60 -27.36
CA GLU A 82 -5.89 34.34 -28.53
C GLU A 82 -5.34 33.34 -29.56
N GLU A 83 -5.79 32.09 -29.44
CA GLU A 83 -6.61 31.52 -30.52
C GLU A 83 -7.85 30.81 -29.97
N ARG A 84 -8.93 31.12 -30.66
CA ARG A 84 -10.32 30.81 -30.38
C ARG A 84 -10.57 29.34 -30.73
N ALA A 85 -10.52 28.45 -29.73
CA ALA A 85 -10.92 27.07 -29.93
C ALA A 85 -12.43 26.98 -30.27
N PRO A 86 -12.82 26.22 -31.30
CA PRO A 86 -14.21 26.06 -31.69
C PRO A 86 -15.00 25.39 -30.57
N LYS A 87 -16.21 25.90 -30.32
CA LYS A 87 -17.22 25.21 -29.51
C LYS A 87 -17.53 23.88 -30.18
N TYR A 88 -16.95 22.80 -29.68
CA TYR A 88 -17.41 21.46 -29.99
C TYR A 88 -18.70 21.20 -29.23
N ASP A 89 -19.78 21.17 -29.99
CA ASP A 89 -21.05 20.58 -29.62
C ASP A 89 -20.82 19.09 -29.34
N GLN A 90 -21.34 18.62 -28.20
CA GLN A 90 -21.14 17.27 -27.69
C GLN A 90 -21.89 16.25 -28.56
N GLY A 91 -21.25 15.83 -29.65
CA GLY A 91 -21.49 14.53 -30.27
C GLY A 91 -20.91 13.43 -29.40
N LYS A 92 -21.78 12.73 -28.67
CA LYS A 92 -21.47 11.63 -27.76
C LYS A 92 -21.29 10.35 -28.56
N ASP A 93 -20.14 10.19 -29.22
CA ASP A 93 -19.81 9.00 -30.01
C ASP A 93 -18.62 8.25 -29.40
N ALA A 94 -18.92 7.07 -28.84
CA ALA A 94 -18.15 5.82 -28.65
C ALA A 94 -16.67 5.78 -28.19
N ASP A 95 -15.93 6.89 -28.04
CA ASP A 95 -14.51 6.88 -27.62
C ASP A 95 -14.29 7.03 -26.10
N ASP A 96 -15.28 6.63 -25.28
CA ASP A 96 -15.19 6.66 -23.79
C ASP A 96 -14.15 5.67 -23.21
N ALA A 97 -13.48 4.87 -24.04
CA ALA A 97 -12.47 3.89 -23.58
C ALA A 97 -11.17 4.55 -23.08
N ASP A 98 -10.87 5.78 -23.53
CA ASP A 98 -9.66 6.53 -23.17
C ASP A 98 -9.85 7.45 -21.96
N GLU A 99 -11.05 7.52 -21.37
CA GLU A 99 -11.28 8.33 -20.18
C GLU A 99 -10.66 7.66 -18.93
N PRO A 100 -9.89 8.40 -18.11
CA PRO A 100 -9.35 7.86 -16.87
C PRO A 100 -10.47 7.51 -15.89
N VAL A 101 -10.26 6.46 -15.07
CA VAL A 101 -11.25 6.03 -14.07
C VAL A 101 -11.66 7.14 -13.11
N GLY A 102 -10.76 8.06 -12.77
CA GLY A 102 -11.09 9.26 -11.98
C GLY A 102 -11.40 8.99 -10.51
N PHE A 103 -11.36 7.73 -10.05
CA PHE A 103 -11.56 7.38 -8.64
C PHE A 103 -10.69 6.21 -8.17
N GLY A 104 -10.50 6.15 -6.83
CA GLY A 104 -9.86 5.02 -6.16
C GLY A 104 -8.37 4.87 -6.48
N LYS A 105 -7.87 3.64 -6.34
CA LYS A 105 -6.45 3.26 -6.56
C LYS A 105 -6.03 3.38 -8.04
N HIS A 106 -7.00 3.36 -8.96
CA HIS A 106 -6.77 3.32 -10.41
C HIS A 106 -7.21 4.61 -11.12
N ALA A 107 -7.35 5.72 -10.38
CA ALA A 107 -7.93 6.96 -10.89
C ALA A 107 -7.25 7.55 -12.15
N GLU A 108 -6.03 7.13 -12.44
CA GLU A 108 -5.21 7.67 -13.55
C GLU A 108 -5.10 6.72 -14.74
N LEU A 109 -5.55 5.48 -14.57
CA LEU A 109 -5.59 4.50 -15.64
C LEU A 109 -6.89 4.67 -16.40
N THR A 110 -6.83 4.48 -17.71
CA THR A 110 -8.02 4.38 -18.57
C THR A 110 -8.80 3.11 -18.27
N TYR A 111 -10.06 3.05 -18.70
CA TYR A 111 -10.89 1.86 -18.52
C TYR A 111 -10.24 0.60 -19.10
N ALA A 112 -9.68 0.70 -20.31
CA ALA A 112 -8.98 -0.39 -20.98
C ALA A 112 -7.71 -0.84 -20.24
N GLU A 113 -6.92 0.10 -19.73
CA GLU A 113 -5.71 -0.22 -18.97
C GLU A 113 -6.03 -0.95 -17.67
N VAL A 114 -7.08 -0.56 -16.95
CA VAL A 114 -7.46 -1.22 -15.69
C VAL A 114 -7.88 -2.66 -15.94
N VAL A 115 -8.64 -2.93 -17.00
CA VAL A 115 -9.02 -4.30 -17.39
C VAL A 115 -7.79 -5.15 -17.65
N ARG A 116 -6.81 -4.61 -18.38
CA ARG A 116 -5.57 -5.31 -18.73
C ARG A 116 -4.69 -5.60 -17.51
N VAL A 117 -4.54 -4.61 -16.61
CA VAL A 117 -3.62 -4.72 -15.47
C VAL A 117 -4.25 -5.47 -14.30
N GLN A 118 -5.55 -5.30 -14.05
CA GLN A 118 -6.25 -5.85 -12.87
C GLN A 118 -7.64 -6.42 -13.18
N PRO A 119 -7.74 -7.55 -13.90
CA PRO A 119 -9.03 -8.16 -14.25
C PRO A 119 -9.87 -8.57 -13.02
N GLN A 120 -9.22 -8.89 -11.90
CA GLN A 120 -9.92 -9.18 -10.64
C GLN A 120 -10.60 -7.95 -10.03
N TYR A 121 -9.98 -6.76 -10.15
CA TYR A 121 -10.58 -5.51 -9.69
C TYR A 121 -11.82 -5.17 -10.51
N CYS A 122 -11.74 -5.32 -11.84
CA CYS A 122 -12.89 -5.13 -12.73
C CYS A 122 -14.04 -6.10 -12.39
N SER A 123 -13.74 -7.36 -12.09
CA SER A 123 -14.76 -8.34 -11.68
C SER A 123 -15.48 -7.91 -10.40
N TRP A 124 -14.73 -7.41 -9.41
CA TRP A 124 -15.30 -6.86 -8.18
C TRP A 124 -16.12 -5.59 -8.45
N ALA A 125 -15.60 -4.67 -9.26
CA ALA A 125 -16.24 -3.40 -9.57
C ALA A 125 -17.58 -3.63 -10.30
N LYS A 126 -17.61 -4.57 -11.25
CA LYS A 126 -18.83 -4.98 -11.96
C LYS A 126 -19.89 -5.52 -10.99
N GLY A 127 -19.52 -6.47 -10.13
CA GLY A 127 -20.46 -6.99 -9.13
C GLY A 127 -20.96 -5.93 -8.14
N LYS A 128 -20.10 -4.97 -7.77
CA LYS A 128 -20.50 -3.84 -6.93
C LYS A 128 -21.43 -2.86 -7.63
N TYR A 129 -21.18 -2.58 -8.91
CA TYR A 129 -22.05 -1.76 -9.74
C TYR A 129 -23.45 -2.37 -9.84
N GLU A 130 -23.55 -3.67 -10.15
CA GLU A 130 -24.84 -4.38 -10.21
C GLU A 130 -25.58 -4.37 -8.87
N GLU A 131 -24.87 -4.60 -7.75
CA GLU A 131 -25.45 -4.53 -6.41
C GLU A 131 -26.01 -3.13 -6.09
N MET A 132 -25.25 -2.07 -6.37
CA MET A 132 -25.66 -0.69 -6.11
C MET A 132 -26.79 -0.25 -7.04
N GLN A 133 -26.75 -0.67 -8.30
CA GLN A 133 -27.80 -0.39 -9.27
C GLN A 133 -29.13 -1.03 -8.86
N ALA A 134 -29.11 -2.23 -8.27
CA ALA A 134 -30.31 -2.90 -7.77
C ALA A 134 -30.89 -2.28 -6.49
N LYS A 135 -30.04 -1.73 -5.62
CA LYS A 135 -30.48 -1.16 -4.32
C LYS A 135 -30.82 0.32 -4.41
N GLU A 136 -29.91 1.14 -4.92
CA GLU A 136 -30.01 2.61 -4.91
C GLU A 136 -29.32 3.24 -6.15
N PRO A 137 -30.02 3.35 -7.29
CA PRO A 137 -29.43 3.81 -8.56
C PRO A 137 -28.92 5.26 -8.54
N GLY A 138 -29.30 6.06 -7.53
CA GLY A 138 -28.91 7.47 -7.39
C GLY A 138 -27.69 7.74 -6.50
N GLN A 139 -27.15 6.73 -5.79
CA GLN A 139 -26.11 6.95 -4.78
C GLN A 139 -24.67 6.75 -5.30
N MET A 140 -24.51 6.21 -6.52
CA MET A 140 -23.18 6.02 -7.10
C MET A 140 -22.62 7.31 -7.70
N SER A 141 -21.30 7.50 -7.61
CA SER A 141 -20.65 8.63 -8.26
C SER A 141 -20.76 8.51 -9.79
N PRO A 142 -20.84 9.64 -10.53
CA PRO A 142 -20.93 9.61 -12.00
C PRO A 142 -19.79 8.81 -12.65
N ALA A 143 -18.57 8.96 -12.13
CA ALA A 143 -17.41 8.22 -12.63
C ALA A 143 -17.51 6.71 -12.38
N PHE A 144 -18.00 6.29 -11.20
CA PHE A 144 -18.19 4.86 -10.92
C PHE A 144 -19.29 4.25 -11.80
N LYS A 145 -20.34 5.04 -12.09
CA LYS A 145 -21.40 4.65 -13.01
C LYS A 145 -20.87 4.43 -14.42
N ALA A 146 -20.10 5.37 -14.97
CA ALA A 146 -19.51 5.28 -16.29
C ALA A 146 -18.57 4.06 -16.40
N PHE A 147 -17.72 3.83 -15.40
CA PHE A 147 -16.87 2.64 -15.36
C PHE A 147 -17.68 1.34 -15.28
N GLY A 148 -18.74 1.30 -14.47
CA GLY A 148 -19.63 0.14 -14.37
C GLY A 148 -20.35 -0.19 -15.68
N GLU A 149 -20.82 0.83 -16.40
CA GLU A 149 -21.43 0.69 -17.73
C GLU A 149 -20.43 0.14 -18.75
N TYR A 150 -19.20 0.66 -18.77
CA TYR A 150 -18.13 0.14 -19.61
C TYR A 150 -17.87 -1.36 -19.38
N LEU A 151 -17.84 -1.80 -18.11
CA LEU A 151 -17.60 -3.20 -17.76
C LEU A 151 -18.76 -4.16 -18.14
N GLN A 152 -19.94 -3.65 -18.50
CA GLN A 152 -21.03 -4.50 -18.99
C GLN A 152 -20.70 -5.13 -20.36
N GLY A 153 -19.95 -4.44 -21.21
CA GLY A 153 -19.54 -4.92 -22.54
C GLY A 153 -18.22 -5.71 -22.58
N VAL A 154 -17.52 -5.82 -21.45
CA VAL A 154 -16.21 -6.49 -21.36
C VAL A 154 -16.37 -7.93 -20.85
N ASP A 155 -15.82 -8.89 -21.59
CA ASP A 155 -15.68 -10.28 -21.14
C ASP A 155 -14.60 -10.38 -20.06
N LEU A 156 -15.04 -10.36 -18.80
CA LEU A 156 -14.18 -10.55 -17.65
C LEU A 156 -14.19 -12.02 -17.22
N PRO A 157 -13.04 -12.57 -16.78
CA PRO A 157 -13.01 -13.89 -16.19
C PRO A 157 -13.92 -13.89 -14.96
N THR A 158 -14.97 -14.72 -14.98
CA THR A 158 -15.97 -14.78 -13.92
C THR A 158 -15.27 -15.13 -12.62
N SER A 159 -15.05 -14.14 -11.76
CA SER A 159 -14.35 -14.31 -10.49
C SER A 159 -15.27 -15.08 -9.54
N SER A 160 -15.31 -16.40 -9.69
CA SER A 160 -16.13 -17.32 -8.90
C SER A 160 -15.68 -17.41 -7.43
N LYS A 161 -14.65 -16.67 -7.03
CA LYS A 161 -14.23 -16.54 -5.64
C LYS A 161 -14.87 -15.28 -5.05
N ARG A 162 -15.94 -15.51 -4.28
CA ARG A 162 -16.39 -14.58 -3.24
C ARG A 162 -15.14 -14.20 -2.43
N PHE A 163 -14.63 -12.98 -2.61
CA PHE A 163 -13.82 -12.34 -1.57
C PHE A 163 -14.77 -12.13 -0.41
N GLY A 164 -14.95 -13.18 0.39
CA GLY A 164 -15.78 -13.18 1.57
C GLY A 164 -15.25 -12.12 2.51
N LYS A 165 -15.92 -10.96 2.52
CA LYS A 165 -16.07 -10.21 3.75
C LYS A 165 -16.68 -11.19 4.74
N SER A 166 -15.85 -11.67 5.66
CA SER A 166 -16.29 -12.27 6.91
C SER A 166 -17.03 -11.17 7.68
N GLN A 167 -18.27 -10.90 7.30
CA GLN A 167 -19.26 -10.22 8.11
C GLN A 167 -20.20 -11.30 8.62
N ASP A 168 -20.48 -11.18 9.92
CA ASP A 168 -21.46 -11.93 10.70
C ASP A 168 -20.94 -13.25 11.32
N CYS A 169 -20.16 -13.07 12.39
CA CYS A 169 -20.26 -13.93 13.56
C CYS A 169 -21.56 -13.61 14.33
N GLU A 170 -22.71 -13.94 13.75
CA GLU A 170 -23.93 -14.12 14.52
C GLU A 170 -24.12 -15.61 14.82
N ARG A 171 -23.79 -15.95 16.06
CA ARG A 171 -24.60 -16.79 16.95
C ARG A 171 -25.35 -17.95 16.27
N THR A 172 -24.67 -19.09 16.19
CA THR A 172 -25.35 -20.40 16.16
C THR A 172 -24.92 -21.20 17.39
N ASP A 173 -25.66 -21.03 18.48
CA ASP A 173 -25.80 -22.11 19.45
C ASP A 173 -26.54 -23.27 18.76
N ARG A 174 -26.00 -24.48 18.93
CA ARG A 174 -26.43 -25.79 18.39
C ARG A 174 -25.90 -26.16 16.99
N TYR A 175 -24.75 -26.83 17.01
CA TYR A 175 -24.47 -27.91 16.06
C TYR A 175 -24.56 -29.26 16.78
N PRO A 176 -25.35 -30.22 16.29
CA PRO A 176 -25.27 -31.62 16.73
C PRO A 176 -23.98 -32.25 16.20
N GLU A 177 -23.35 -33.07 17.04
CA GLU A 177 -22.16 -33.87 16.73
C GLU A 177 -22.28 -34.56 15.36
N ARG A 178 -21.43 -34.16 14.41
CA ARG A 178 -21.18 -34.98 13.22
C ARG A 178 -19.76 -34.75 12.70
N GLY A 179 -18.90 -35.70 13.08
CA GLY A 179 -17.68 -36.13 12.37
C GLY A 179 -16.84 -35.06 11.67
N ALA A 180 -15.98 -34.38 12.43
CA ALA A 180 -14.85 -33.68 11.84
C ALA A 180 -13.93 -34.66 11.09
N PRO A 181 -13.46 -34.33 9.88
CA PRO A 181 -12.38 -35.08 9.25
C PRO A 181 -11.15 -34.95 10.15
N ARG A 182 -10.68 -36.08 10.66
CA ARG A 182 -9.40 -36.20 11.35
C ARG A 182 -8.30 -35.67 10.41
N SER A 183 -7.87 -34.43 10.64
CA SER A 183 -6.57 -33.94 10.21
C SER A 183 -5.52 -34.74 10.98
N SER A 184 -5.14 -35.88 10.39
CA SER A 184 -4.12 -36.77 10.88
C SER A 184 -2.80 -36.02 11.03
N LEU A 185 -2.28 -35.98 12.26
CA LEU A 185 -0.87 -36.24 12.57
C LEU A 185 0.14 -35.71 11.56
N ALA A 186 0.21 -34.38 11.42
CA ALA A 186 1.35 -33.71 10.82
C ALA A 186 2.03 -32.87 11.91
N SER A 187 2.83 -33.60 12.71
CA SER A 187 4.08 -33.12 13.31
C SER A 187 3.96 -32.09 14.43
N ASP A 188 4.40 -32.50 15.62
CA ASP A 188 5.12 -31.64 16.56
C ASP A 188 6.35 -31.01 15.87
N GLN A 189 6.14 -30.13 14.90
CA GLN A 189 7.19 -29.27 14.41
C GLN A 189 7.50 -28.32 15.56
N LYS A 190 8.47 -28.70 16.39
CA LYS A 190 9.02 -27.86 17.43
C LYS A 190 9.40 -26.53 16.76
N LEU A 191 8.88 -25.42 17.28
CA LEU A 191 9.17 -24.07 16.76
C LEU A 191 10.66 -23.85 16.51
N ALA A 192 11.51 -24.41 17.38
CA ALA A 192 12.97 -24.39 17.28
C ALA A 192 13.56 -25.07 16.02
N SER A 193 12.84 -25.97 15.36
CA SER A 193 13.30 -26.64 14.14
C SER A 193 13.34 -25.71 12.93
N GLY A 194 12.63 -24.56 12.98
CA GLY A 194 12.55 -23.62 11.87
C GLY A 194 11.67 -24.08 10.70
N GLY A 195 11.01 -25.25 10.80
CA GLY A 195 10.12 -25.79 9.76
C GLY A 195 8.77 -25.07 9.61
N TRP A 196 8.43 -24.19 10.56
CA TRP A 196 7.20 -23.40 10.50
C TRP A 196 7.23 -22.43 9.33
N GLN A 197 6.10 -22.30 8.63
CA GLN A 197 5.96 -21.38 7.50
C GLN A 197 5.42 -20.03 7.96
N VAL A 198 5.93 -18.95 7.36
CA VAL A 198 5.45 -17.59 7.58
C VAL A 198 4.06 -17.45 6.94
N SER A 199 3.07 -17.04 7.72
CA SER A 199 1.67 -16.87 7.29
C SER A 199 1.29 -15.42 6.94
N PHE A 200 2.27 -14.52 6.83
CA PHE A 200 2.05 -13.09 6.60
C PHE A 200 3.16 -12.42 5.76
N GLY A 201 2.86 -11.25 5.20
CA GLY A 201 3.85 -10.39 4.54
C GLY A 201 4.44 -10.96 3.24
N LYS A 202 5.62 -10.43 2.85
CA LYS A 202 6.31 -10.78 1.60
C LYS A 202 6.87 -12.21 1.55
N HIS A 203 7.03 -12.86 2.71
CA HIS A 203 7.63 -14.18 2.84
C HIS A 203 6.58 -15.29 3.06
N LEU A 204 5.34 -15.05 2.62
CA LEU A 204 4.23 -15.99 2.81
C LEU A 204 4.55 -17.38 2.23
N GLY A 205 4.43 -18.42 3.06
CA GLY A 205 4.67 -19.81 2.69
C GLY A 205 6.15 -20.25 2.76
N ILE A 206 7.08 -19.34 3.05
CA ILE A 206 8.50 -19.65 3.25
C ILE A 206 8.73 -20.11 4.70
N THR A 207 9.65 -21.04 4.94
CA THR A 207 9.97 -21.52 6.30
C THR A 207 10.74 -20.49 7.11
N PHE A 208 10.65 -20.55 8.43
CA PHE A 208 11.33 -19.62 9.34
C PHE A 208 12.86 -19.69 9.19
N ASP A 209 13.43 -20.89 9.02
CA ASP A 209 14.86 -21.08 8.77
C ASP A 209 15.32 -20.44 7.46
N GLU A 210 14.54 -20.59 6.39
CA GLU A 210 14.87 -20.01 5.09
C GLU A 210 14.76 -18.48 5.10
N VAL A 211 13.74 -17.92 5.76
CA VAL A 211 13.61 -16.46 5.94
C VAL A 211 14.78 -15.89 6.73
N TYR A 212 15.17 -16.55 7.82
CA TYR A 212 16.29 -16.12 8.66
C TYR A 212 17.62 -16.04 7.88
N ARG A 213 17.87 -17.00 6.98
CA ARG A 213 19.07 -17.01 6.14
C ARG A 213 19.02 -16.00 4.99
N LYS A 214 17.85 -15.86 4.34
CA LYS A 214 17.71 -15.04 3.14
C LYS A 214 17.57 -13.54 3.44
N ASP A 215 16.92 -13.19 4.55
CA ASP A 215 16.52 -11.80 4.82
C ASP A 215 16.63 -11.43 6.31
N PRO A 216 17.86 -11.22 6.81
CA PRO A 216 18.08 -10.85 8.21
C PRO A 216 17.47 -9.48 8.57
N GLN A 217 17.38 -8.55 7.61
CA GLN A 217 16.75 -7.24 7.82
C GLN A 217 15.24 -7.38 8.11
N PHE A 218 14.56 -8.32 7.43
CA PHE A 218 13.16 -8.62 7.75
C PHE A 218 13.00 -9.23 9.14
N CYS A 219 13.91 -10.13 9.54
CA CYS A 219 13.90 -10.70 10.89
C CYS A 219 14.07 -9.61 11.97
N GLU A 220 15.02 -8.70 11.78
CA GLU A 220 15.22 -7.55 12.67
C GLU A 220 13.97 -6.66 12.74
N PHE A 221 13.37 -6.36 11.59
CA PHE A 221 12.11 -5.62 11.53
C PHE A 221 10.99 -6.31 12.32
N VAL A 222 10.82 -7.63 12.15
CA VAL A 222 9.76 -8.38 12.87
C VAL A 222 10.00 -8.36 14.37
N VAL A 223 11.24 -8.59 14.81
CA VAL A 223 11.60 -8.52 16.24
C VAL A 223 11.35 -7.12 16.79
N ASN A 224 11.77 -6.08 16.07
CA ASN A 224 11.59 -4.69 16.48
C ASN A 224 10.11 -4.31 16.54
N ALA A 225 9.32 -4.69 15.55
CA ALA A 225 7.88 -4.45 15.52
C ALA A 225 7.14 -5.16 16.67
N VAL A 226 7.56 -6.38 17.03
CA VAL A 226 6.97 -7.13 18.14
C VAL A 226 7.34 -6.52 19.51
N LEU A 227 8.55 -5.97 19.65
CA LEU A 227 9.04 -5.45 20.93
C LEU A 227 8.68 -3.99 21.20
N ASN A 228 8.58 -3.16 20.15
CA ASN A 228 8.48 -1.70 20.29
C ASN A 228 7.17 -1.10 19.76
N ASP A 229 6.32 -1.86 19.06
CA ASP A 229 5.07 -1.35 18.51
C ASP A 229 3.87 -1.86 19.33
N ASP A 230 2.96 -0.94 19.71
CA ASP A 230 1.75 -1.24 20.49
C ASP A 230 0.58 -1.69 19.59
N GLN A 231 0.86 -1.92 18.31
CA GLN A 231 -0.12 -2.42 17.34
C GLN A 231 -0.45 -3.90 17.56
N LYS A 232 -1.59 -4.33 17.01
CA LYS A 232 -2.02 -5.73 17.04
C LYS A 232 -0.98 -6.63 16.37
N VAL A 233 -0.12 -7.24 17.17
CA VAL A 233 0.88 -8.23 16.73
C VAL A 233 0.17 -9.49 16.26
N ASN A 234 0.44 -9.91 15.02
CA ASN A 234 -0.06 -11.17 14.50
C ASN A 234 0.64 -12.35 15.22
N PRO A 235 -0.08 -13.40 15.67
CA PRO A 235 0.54 -14.58 16.28
C PRO A 235 1.70 -15.19 15.46
N GLY A 236 1.62 -15.12 14.13
CA GLY A 236 2.72 -15.55 13.26
C GLY A 236 3.99 -14.72 13.41
N MET A 237 3.86 -13.40 13.60
CA MET A 237 5.01 -12.51 13.83
C MET A 237 5.70 -12.84 15.15
N LEU A 238 4.91 -13.10 16.20
CA LEU A 238 5.45 -13.49 17.51
C LEU A 238 6.21 -14.81 17.41
N ALA A 239 5.66 -15.81 16.72
CA ALA A 239 6.32 -17.10 16.52
C ALA A 239 7.66 -16.94 15.79
N LEU A 240 7.71 -16.12 14.73
CA LEU A 240 8.95 -15.84 14.01
C LEU A 240 9.95 -15.08 14.89
N ALA A 241 9.52 -14.07 15.65
CA ALA A 241 10.39 -13.32 16.56
C ALA A 241 11.03 -14.23 17.63
N VAL A 242 10.25 -15.14 18.22
CA VAL A 242 10.77 -16.14 19.18
C VAL A 242 11.79 -17.06 18.53
N TYR A 243 11.55 -17.52 17.30
CA TYR A 243 12.51 -18.35 16.56
C TYR A 243 13.84 -17.61 16.29
N VAL A 244 13.76 -16.34 15.88
CA VAL A 244 14.95 -15.50 15.63
C VAL A 244 15.78 -15.36 16.91
N GLN A 245 15.13 -15.07 18.05
CA GLN A 245 15.81 -14.96 19.35
C GLN A 245 16.47 -16.28 19.77
N HIS A 246 15.79 -17.41 19.56
CA HIS A 246 16.37 -18.74 19.83
C HIS A 246 17.64 -18.97 19.01
N LYS A 247 17.66 -18.60 17.72
CA LYS A 247 18.85 -18.76 16.87
C LYS A 247 20.04 -17.91 17.29
N VAL A 248 19.78 -16.68 17.78
CA VAL A 248 20.84 -15.81 18.32
C VAL A 248 21.46 -16.42 19.58
N LEU A 249 20.65 -17.01 20.46
CA LEU A 249 21.16 -17.69 21.65
C LEU A 249 22.00 -18.94 21.32
N GLU A 250 21.60 -19.73 20.32
CA GLU A 250 22.39 -20.90 19.87
C GLU A 250 23.77 -20.50 19.32
N GLN A 251 23.87 -19.37 18.63
CA GLN A 251 25.14 -18.85 18.11
C GLN A 251 26.09 -18.47 19.25
N HIS A 252 25.59 -17.73 20.25
CA HIS A 252 26.40 -17.34 21.40
C HIS A 252 26.79 -18.51 22.32
N ALA A 253 26.01 -19.59 22.36
CA ALA A 253 26.34 -20.77 23.15
C ALA A 253 27.44 -21.64 22.52
N SER A 254 27.77 -21.42 21.24
CA SER A 254 28.76 -22.21 20.48
C SER A 254 30.14 -21.53 20.40
N GLU A 255 30.28 -20.31 20.93
CA GLU A 255 31.53 -19.54 21.03
C GLU A 255 32.23 -19.76 22.38
#